data_AF-A0A7L8ABP7-F1
#
_entry.id   AF-A0A7L8ABP7-F1
#
_cell.length_a   1.000
_cell.length_b   1.000
_cell.length_c   1.000
_cell.angle_alpha   90.00
_cell.angle_beta   90.00
_cell.angle_gamma   90.00
#
_symmetry.space_group_name_H-M   'P 1'
#
loop_
_entity.id
_entity.type
_entity.pdbx_description
1 polymer ?
#
loop_
_entity_poly.entity_id
_entity_poly.type
_entity_poly.pdbx_seq_one_letter_code
_entity_poly.pdbx_strand_id
1 'polypeptide(L)'
;MKNQLKNNWKVFLLASLTLGLAPFNPPHIWGKIQWALGGNAFSSENGMNSADWFDVLLHGTPWVLLLISIILNLFSSKAKK
;
A
#
# COMPACT_ATOMS: atom_id res chain seq x y z
N MET A 1 13.55 -12.84 -5.95
CA MET A 1 12.49 -11.83 -5.77
C MET A 1 11.07 -12.40 -5.85
N LYS A 2 10.57 -12.93 -6.98
CA LYS A 2 9.17 -13.42 -7.13
C LYS A 2 8.74 -14.45 -6.06
N ASN A 3 9.59 -15.44 -5.77
CA ASN A 3 9.31 -16.45 -4.74
C ASN A 3 9.24 -15.84 -3.32
N GLN A 4 10.05 -14.82 -3.04
CA GLN A 4 10.01 -14.12 -1.75
C GLN A 4 8.69 -13.37 -1.59
N LEU A 5 8.21 -12.68 -2.63
CA LEU A 5 6.90 -12.02 -2.58
C LEU A 5 5.78 -13.04 -2.37
N LYS A 6 5.78 -14.13 -3.14
CA LYS A 6 4.78 -15.20 -3.02
C LYS A 6 4.75 -15.82 -1.61
N ASN A 7 5.91 -16.14 -1.04
CA ASN A 7 6.01 -16.89 0.21
C ASN A 7 5.84 -16.01 1.46
N ASN A 8 6.22 -14.73 1.40
CA ASN A 8 6.16 -13.80 2.54
C ASN A 8 4.86 -12.99 2.62
N TRP A 9 3.79 -13.42 1.95
CA TRP A 9 2.51 -12.69 1.94
C TRP A 9 1.96 -12.41 3.34
N LYS A 10 2.22 -13.28 4.33
CA LYS A 10 1.84 -13.08 5.75
C LYS A 10 2.53 -11.86 6.36
N VAL A 11 3.80 -11.63 6.02
CA VAL A 11 4.55 -10.47 6.50
C VAL A 11 3.93 -9.19 5.94
N PHE A 12 3.57 -9.19 4.65
CA PHE A 12 2.91 -8.03 4.05
C PHE A 12 1.50 -7.83 4.59
N LEU A 13 0.77 -8.91 4.92
CA LEU A 13 -0.52 -8.84 5.59
C LEU A 13 -0.37 -8.18 6.96
N LEU A 14 0.54 -8.67 7.80
CA LEU A 14 0.79 -8.10 9.12
C LEU A 14 1.25 -6.64 9.02
N ALA A 15 2.16 -6.32 8.12
CA ALA A 15 2.62 -4.95 7.89
C ALA A 15 1.49 -4.03 7.40
N SER A 16 0.58 -4.53 6.55
CA SER A 16 -0.59 -3.76 6.08
C SER A 16 -1.56 -3.49 7.22
N LEU A 17 -1.86 -4.51 8.02
CA LEU A 17 -2.78 -4.40 9.15
C LEU A 17 -2.21 -3.65 10.35
N THR A 18 -0.90 -3.37 10.37
CA THR A 18 -0.24 -2.61 11.45
C THR A 18 0.25 -1.26 10.92
N LEU A 19 1.45 -1.23 10.32
CA LEU A 19 2.04 -0.02 9.76
C LEU A 19 1.15 0.61 8.69
N GLY A 20 0.52 -0.17 7.82
CA GLY A 20 -0.31 0.35 6.74
C GLY A 20 -1.63 0.97 7.19
N LEU A 21 -2.13 0.61 8.36
CA LEU A 21 -3.34 1.18 8.96
C LEU A 21 -3.04 2.21 10.06
N ALA A 22 -1.78 2.43 10.42
CA ALA A 22 -1.45 3.37 11.48
C ALA A 22 -1.67 4.84 11.07
N PRO A 23 -2.13 5.70 12.00
CA PRO A 23 -2.83 5.37 13.25
C PRO A 23 -4.21 4.78 12.95
N PHE A 24 -4.72 3.84 13.76
CA PHE A 24 -5.90 3.06 13.35
C PHE A 24 -7.23 3.82 13.21
N ASN A 25 -7.32 5.07 13.70
CA ASN A 25 -8.55 5.86 13.64
C ASN A 25 -8.28 7.38 13.60
N PRO A 26 -8.35 8.04 12.44
CA PRO A 26 -8.37 7.47 11.08
C PRO A 26 -6.96 7.09 10.58
N PRO A 27 -6.80 6.04 9.77
CA PRO A 27 -5.53 5.70 9.10
C PRO A 27 -4.96 6.85 8.28
N HIS A 28 -3.64 7.08 8.37
CA HIS A 28 -2.99 8.10 7.53
C HIS A 28 -3.26 7.85 6.05
N ILE A 29 -3.15 6.60 5.60
CA ILE A 29 -3.38 6.22 4.20
C ILE A 29 -4.79 6.59 3.72
N TRP A 30 -5.80 6.57 4.60
CA TRP A 30 -7.18 6.90 4.24
C TRP A 30 -7.32 8.38 3.85
N GLY A 31 -6.83 9.28 4.69
CA GLY A 31 -6.84 10.72 4.40
C GLY A 31 -6.03 11.06 3.16
N LYS A 32 -4.88 10.39 2.95
CA LYS A 32 -4.07 10.62 1.74
C LYS A 32 -4.77 10.15 0.46
N ILE A 33 -5.46 9.01 0.48
CA ILE A 33 -6.28 8.54 -0.66
C ILE A 33 -7.37 9.55 -0.98
N GLN A 34 -8.09 10.05 0.03
CA GLN A 34 -9.12 11.07 -0.17
C GLN A 34 -8.55 12.35 -0.77
N TRP A 35 -7.39 12.79 -0.28
CA TRP A 35 -6.71 13.99 -0.80
C TRP A 35 -6.24 13.80 -2.24
N ALA A 36 -5.71 12.63 -2.60
CA ALA A 36 -5.33 12.29 -3.97
C ALA A 36 -6.53 12.25 -4.92
N LEU A 37 -7.63 11.60 -4.50
CA LEU A 37 -8.88 11.52 -5.28
C LEU A 37 -9.58 12.88 -5.39
N GLY A 38 -9.39 13.77 -4.42
CA GLY A 38 -9.91 15.14 -4.45
C GLY A 38 -9.16 16.07 -5.42
N GLY A 39 -8.13 15.60 -6.11
CA GLY A 39 -7.40 16.36 -7.15
C GLY A 39 -6.40 17.40 -6.63
N ASN A 40 -6.32 17.60 -5.31
CA ASN A 40 -5.49 18.64 -4.71
C ASN A 40 -4.05 18.20 -4.44
N ALA A 41 -3.71 16.91 -4.53
CA ALA A 41 -2.41 16.39 -4.08
C ALA A 41 -1.19 17.08 -4.72
N PHE A 42 -1.33 17.60 -5.95
CA PHE A 42 -0.27 18.31 -6.68
C PHE A 42 -0.53 19.82 -6.84
N SER A 43 -1.53 20.36 -6.16
CA SER A 43 -1.82 21.80 -6.19
C SER A 43 -0.67 22.60 -5.59
N SER A 44 -0.39 23.78 -6.13
CA SER A 44 0.61 24.71 -5.58
C SER A 44 0.18 25.32 -4.25
N GLU A 45 -1.14 25.41 -3.99
CA GLU A 45 -1.69 26.04 -2.79
C GLU A 45 -2.07 25.03 -1.71
N ASN A 46 -2.64 23.89 -2.12
CA ASN A 46 -3.20 22.87 -1.21
C ASN A 46 -2.61 21.47 -1.48
N GLY A 47 -1.41 21.42 -2.05
CA GLY A 47 -0.67 20.20 -2.35
C GLY A 47 -0.17 19.48 -1.11
N MET A 48 0.10 18.19 -1.28
CA MET A 48 0.80 17.40 -0.28
C MET A 48 2.25 17.87 -0.14
N ASN A 49 2.70 18.05 1.10
CA ASN A 49 4.11 18.32 1.37
C ASN A 49 4.92 17.01 1.36
N SER A 50 6.24 17.11 1.53
CA SER A 50 7.13 15.93 1.49
C SER A 50 6.79 14.87 2.55
N ALA A 51 6.35 15.28 3.75
CA ALA A 51 5.95 14.34 4.79
C ALA A 51 4.64 13.62 4.43
N ASP A 52 3.69 14.32 3.80
CA ASP A 52 2.45 13.70 3.32
C ASP A 52 2.73 12.63 2.26
N TRP A 53 3.66 12.90 1.34
CA TRP A 53 4.12 11.91 0.36
C TRP A 53 4.86 10.74 1.02
N PHE A 54 5.63 11.02 2.07
CA PHE A 54 6.27 9.97 2.85
C PHE A 54 5.23 9.08 3.55
N ASP A 55 4.15 9.64 4.10
CA ASP A 55 3.04 8.86 4.67
C ASP A 55 2.38 7.96 3.62
N VAL A 56 2.15 8.47 2.40
CA VAL A 56 1.62 7.67 1.27
C VAL A 56 2.53 6.47 1.00
N LEU A 57 3.84 6.71 0.91
CA LEU A 57 4.80 5.67 0.63
C LEU A 57 4.89 4.68 1.80
N LEU A 58 5.05 5.16 3.03
CA LEU A 58 5.26 4.33 4.21
C LEU A 58 4.05 3.45 4.51
N HIS A 59 2.86 4.03 4.49
CA HIS A 59 1.63 3.30 4.82
C HIS A 59 1.06 2.56 3.62
N GLY A 60 1.31 3.03 2.39
CA GLY A 60 0.85 2.38 1.15
C GLY A 60 1.70 1.19 0.72
N THR A 61 3.01 1.22 0.97
CA THR A 61 3.94 0.15 0.52
C THR A 61 3.52 -1.26 0.99
N PRO A 62 3.16 -1.49 2.27
CA PRO A 62 2.70 -2.80 2.72
C PRO A 62 1.51 -3.34 1.91
N TRP A 63 0.54 -2.48 1.57
CA TRP A 63 -0.64 -2.85 0.79
C TRP A 63 -0.29 -3.24 -0.63
N VAL A 64 0.59 -2.47 -1.29
CA VAL A 64 1.06 -2.79 -2.65
C VAL A 64 1.77 -4.14 -2.67
N LEU A 65 2.66 -4.40 -1.70
CA LEU A 65 3.36 -5.69 -1.59
C LEU A 65 2.40 -6.84 -1.31
N LEU A 66 1.38 -6.62 -0.48
CA LEU A 66 0.33 -7.60 -0.21
C LEU A 66 -0.48 -7.91 -1.48
N LEU A 67 -0.91 -6.91 -2.23
CA LEU A 67 -1.65 -7.08 -3.49
C LEU A 67 -0.84 -7.86 -4.52
N ILE A 68 0.43 -7.50 -4.73
CA ILE A 68 1.34 -8.24 -5.62
C ILE A 68 1.44 -9.70 -5.17
N SER A 69 1.59 -9.94 -3.87
CA SER A 69 1.73 -11.29 -3.33
C SER A 69 0.46 -12.12 -3.49
N ILE A 70 -0.72 -11.51 -3.33
CA ILE A 70 -2.02 -12.15 -3.59
C ILE A 70 -2.15 -12.52 -5.06
N ILE A 71 -1.87 -11.58 -5.98
CA ILE A 71 -1.90 -11.83 -7.43
C ILE A 71 -0.96 -12.99 -7.79
N LEU A 72 0.27 -12.98 -7.28
CA LEU A 72 1.23 -14.05 -7.50
C LEU A 72 0.73 -15.41 -6.97
N ASN A 73 0.05 -15.44 -5.83
CA ASN A 73 -0.49 -16.69 -5.28
C ASN A 73 -1.72 -17.20 -6.06
N LEU A 74 -2.61 -16.29 -6.50
CA LEU A 74 -3.83 -16.65 -7.25
C LEU A 74 -3.52 -17.08 -8.69
N PHE A 75 -2.59 -16.41 -9.38
CA PHE A 75 -2.33 -16.65 -10.80
C PHE A 75 -1.11 -17.55 -11.09
N SER A 76 -0.35 -17.97 -10.07
CA SER A 76 0.80 -18.90 -10.26
C SER A 76 0.40 -20.33 -10.65
N SER A 77 -0.89 -20.68 -10.65
CA SER A 77 -1.38 -22.02 -11.01
C SER A 77 -1.54 -22.29 -12.51
N LYS A 78 -1.28 -21.32 -13.40
CA LYS A 78 -1.48 -21.51 -14.85
C LYS A 78 -0.28 -22.07 -15.64
N ALA A 79 0.85 -22.36 -15.00
CA ALA A 79 2.06 -22.84 -15.68
C ALA A 79 2.33 -24.36 -15.57
N LYS A 80 1.38 -25.12 -15.04
CA LYS A 80 1.39 -26.59 -15.08
C LYS A 80 0.09 -27.10 -15.67
N LYS A 81 -0.08 -26.96 -16.98
CA LYS A 81 -0.97 -27.81 -17.77
C LYS A 81 -0.30 -28.09 -19.10
#